data_AF-A0A0S6WR19-F1
#
_entry.id   AF-A0A0S6WR19-F1
#
_cell.length_a   1.000
_cell.length_b   1.000
_cell.length_c   1.000
_cell.angle_alpha   90.00
_cell.angle_beta   90.00
_cell.angle_gamma   90.00
#
_symmetry.space_group_name_H-M   'P 1'
#
loop_
_entity.id
_entity.type
_entity.pdbx_description
1 polymer ?
#
loop_
_entity_poly.entity_id
_entity_poly.type
_entity_poly.pdbx_seq_one_letter_code
_entity_poly.pdbx_strand_id
1 'polypeptide(L)'
;MNAPAATDRQEWPNFVIAAPPERDPEAGRLDLDAAYPDALPGRVVLFDAGSTRTRDSRKGTAPQMQLGAITASEELARSDYALAQRVTRITVGGLDLSGVLPGGASRNARVRESSVRIETQRLPLVVPWREEPLPRPGEDDRLLLQGKHSLPPGRFVVLTGQDSETGEPAAHVARVKAAEIIAPGQTRVIFETPLGGRVQASSLGLHANCVTASNAQLAAGGQWEILGSGMRGLTRPAFPLAQAPLAYLSAANARGYAPAIEVRVDGRRYTWCESLYGVDPAETAYTLEALPGGGTQVRFAGPLPSGLNNVLASYRHGGGANGNMAAGRITTILSPVVGIAASSNPVPAEGGMEAETLADIRRAAPRSTAALGRVVSRHDYEAFARGFRGVGKALATQLVDGITPFIWLTLATSEMQTPTPGGDLETDLARALADAAPPGQILRIAGFAPEPVTLVAALRIDTRTWRRSDIEQALRAHLAARFGASAMDFGQPLRASAILAAIHEVPGIAAARIETLDSPSAVPGLADIPARLPHRDPARGEVVTASLLFLTPETIRFTEMAS
;
A
#
# COMPACT_ATOMS: atom_id res chain seq x y z
N MET A 1 -38.47 6.43 63.34
CA MET A 1 -39.52 5.39 63.29
C MET A 1 -39.39 4.67 61.96
N ASN A 2 -39.07 3.38 62.01
CA ASN A 2 -38.87 2.55 60.83
C ASN A 2 -40.17 2.48 60.03
N ALA A 3 -40.12 2.90 58.76
CA ALA A 3 -41.15 2.54 57.81
C ALA A 3 -41.13 1.01 57.67
N PRO A 4 -42.27 0.31 57.81
CA PRO A 4 -42.29 -1.13 57.65
C PRO A 4 -41.86 -1.46 56.22
N ALA A 5 -41.00 -2.49 56.10
CA ALA A 5 -40.63 -3.07 54.82
C ALA A 5 -41.90 -3.34 54.01
N ALA A 6 -41.92 -2.88 52.76
CA ALA A 6 -42.94 -3.27 51.80
C ALA A 6 -42.89 -4.80 51.68
N THR A 7 -43.76 -5.47 52.43
CA THR A 7 -44.13 -6.85 52.16
C THR A 7 -44.64 -6.87 50.72
N ASP A 8 -43.93 -7.57 49.83
CA ASP A 8 -44.39 -7.98 48.51
C ASP A 8 -45.78 -8.62 48.69
N ARG A 9 -46.83 -7.80 48.60
CA ARG A 9 -48.19 -8.31 48.47
C ARG A 9 -48.22 -8.94 47.11
N GLN A 10 -48.27 -10.27 47.08
CA GLN A 10 -48.54 -11.02 45.87
C GLN A 10 -49.87 -10.48 45.32
N GLU A 11 -49.81 -9.62 44.30
CA GLU A 11 -51.00 -8.97 43.71
C GLU A 11 -52.00 -10.02 43.18
N TRP A 12 -51.51 -11.25 42.95
CA TRP A 12 -52.25 -12.36 42.38
C TRP A 12 -51.95 -13.65 43.19
N PRO A 13 -52.59 -13.85 44.36
CA PRO A 13 -52.23 -14.92 45.29
C PRO A 13 -52.44 -16.34 44.73
N ASN A 14 -53.19 -16.46 43.63
CA ASN A 14 -53.48 -17.74 42.96
C ASN A 14 -52.93 -17.82 41.52
N PHE A 15 -52.28 -16.76 41.02
CA PHE A 15 -51.70 -16.79 39.67
C PHE A 15 -50.26 -17.29 39.73
N VAL A 16 -50.00 -18.34 38.96
CA VAL A 16 -48.70 -19.00 38.87
C VAL A 16 -48.24 -18.90 37.43
N ILE A 17 -47.08 -18.25 37.20
CA ILE A 17 -46.43 -18.18 35.88
C ILE A 17 -45.95 -19.57 35.47
N ALA A 18 -45.43 -20.33 36.44
CA ALA A 18 -44.98 -21.71 36.25
C ALA A 18 -45.04 -22.48 37.57
N ALA A 19 -45.52 -23.72 37.53
CA ALA A 19 -45.64 -24.57 38.72
C ALA A 19 -44.25 -24.98 39.26
N PRO A 20 -44.03 -25.01 40.59
CA PRO A 20 -42.77 -25.44 41.18
C PRO A 20 -42.50 -26.95 40.93
N PRO A 21 -41.25 -27.34 40.69
CA PRO A 21 -40.89 -28.66 40.15
C PRO A 21 -41.18 -29.84 41.09
N GLU A 22 -41.34 -29.62 42.39
CA GLU A 22 -41.47 -30.71 43.37
C GLU A 22 -42.87 -31.32 43.50
N ARG A 23 -43.86 -30.89 42.70
CA ARG A 23 -45.23 -31.43 42.78
C ARG A 23 -45.91 -31.79 41.46
N ASP A 24 -45.24 -31.70 40.32
CA ASP A 24 -45.92 -31.89 39.03
C ASP A 24 -45.01 -32.45 37.91
N PRO A 25 -45.40 -33.53 37.19
CA PRO A 25 -44.80 -33.89 35.90
C PRO A 25 -44.89 -32.80 34.81
N GLU A 26 -45.57 -31.66 35.09
CA GLU A 26 -45.69 -30.47 34.24
C GLU A 26 -44.68 -29.33 34.52
N ALA A 27 -43.55 -29.60 35.18
CA ALA A 27 -42.48 -28.60 35.35
C ALA A 27 -41.99 -28.06 34.00
N GLY A 28 -42.07 -26.74 33.78
CA GLY A 28 -41.67 -26.10 32.52
C GLY A 28 -42.82 -25.61 31.64
N ARG A 29 -44.09 -25.73 32.07
CA ARG A 29 -45.24 -25.22 31.32
C ARG A 29 -45.52 -23.75 31.60
N LEU A 30 -45.74 -22.99 30.53
CA LEU A 30 -46.06 -21.56 30.55
C LEU A 30 -47.29 -21.31 29.67
N ASP A 31 -48.32 -20.71 30.25
CA ASP A 31 -49.47 -20.21 29.51
C ASP A 31 -49.19 -18.79 29.07
N LEU A 32 -49.31 -18.54 27.77
CA LEU A 32 -49.15 -17.22 27.19
C LEU A 32 -50.45 -16.41 27.34
N ASP A 33 -50.37 -15.10 27.11
CA ASP A 33 -51.49 -14.15 27.22
C ASP A 33 -52.48 -14.22 26.04
N ALA A 34 -52.12 -14.92 24.97
CA ALA A 34 -52.95 -15.14 23.79
C ALA A 34 -52.58 -16.44 23.07
N ALA A 35 -53.29 -16.74 21.97
CA ALA A 35 -52.92 -17.81 21.05
C ALA A 35 -51.77 -17.33 20.13
N TYR A 36 -50.65 -18.06 20.14
CA TYR A 36 -49.45 -17.79 19.34
C TYR A 36 -49.12 -18.99 18.45
N PRO A 37 -49.55 -18.98 17.17
CA PRO A 37 -49.30 -20.08 16.24
C PRO A 37 -47.80 -20.39 16.01
N ASP A 38 -46.94 -19.39 16.19
CA ASP A 38 -45.50 -19.51 15.98
C ASP A 38 -44.76 -20.21 17.13
N ALA A 39 -45.44 -20.47 18.25
CA ALA A 39 -44.87 -21.10 19.44
C ALA A 39 -44.74 -22.62 19.28
N LEU A 40 -44.02 -23.08 18.26
CA LEU A 40 -43.94 -24.49 17.88
C LEU A 40 -42.79 -25.24 18.59
N PRO A 41 -42.89 -26.57 18.79
CA PRO A 41 -41.77 -27.39 19.25
C PRO A 41 -40.52 -27.21 18.38
N GLY A 42 -39.34 -27.15 19.03
CA GLY A 42 -38.05 -26.92 18.39
C GLY A 42 -37.67 -25.45 18.23
N ARG A 43 -38.59 -24.51 18.47
CA ARG A 43 -38.31 -23.07 18.55
C ARG A 43 -37.72 -22.68 19.90
N VAL A 44 -36.97 -21.58 19.91
CA VAL A 44 -36.40 -21.00 21.12
C VAL A 44 -37.37 -19.98 21.73
N VAL A 45 -37.39 -19.90 23.05
CA VAL A 45 -38.09 -18.87 23.81
C VAL A 45 -37.10 -18.14 24.72
N LEU A 46 -37.21 -16.82 24.76
CA LEU A 46 -36.48 -15.95 25.67
C LEU A 46 -37.46 -15.44 26.73
N PHE A 47 -37.25 -15.87 27.97
CA PHE A 47 -38.00 -15.39 29.12
C PHE A 47 -37.22 -14.26 29.79
N ASP A 48 -37.85 -13.11 29.99
CA ASP A 48 -37.27 -11.95 30.66
C ASP A 48 -38.11 -11.64 31.90
N ALA A 49 -37.56 -11.87 33.09
CA ALA A 49 -38.28 -11.69 34.35
C ALA A 49 -38.37 -10.22 34.81
N GLY A 50 -37.94 -9.27 33.96
CA GLY A 50 -37.78 -7.88 34.33
C GLY A 50 -36.46 -7.60 35.06
N SER A 51 -36.27 -6.35 35.47
CA SER A 51 -35.01 -5.88 36.04
C SER A 51 -35.09 -5.80 37.58
N THR A 52 -34.11 -6.34 38.29
CA THR A 52 -34.00 -6.18 39.75
C THR A 52 -33.05 -5.03 40.09
N ARG A 53 -33.51 -4.05 40.89
CA ARG A 53 -32.61 -3.13 41.59
C ARG A 53 -31.80 -3.94 42.59
N THR A 54 -30.55 -4.25 42.27
CA THR A 54 -29.61 -4.81 43.24
C THR A 54 -29.38 -3.78 44.35
N ARG A 55 -29.39 -4.24 45.60
CA ARG A 55 -29.17 -3.39 46.79
C ARG A 55 -27.76 -2.76 46.83
N ASP A 56 -26.89 -3.18 45.91
CA ASP A 56 -25.55 -2.66 45.68
C ASP A 56 -25.57 -1.75 44.44
N SER A 57 -25.58 -0.43 44.66
CA SER A 57 -25.77 0.62 43.64
C SER A 57 -24.57 0.79 42.68
N ARG A 58 -23.52 -0.03 42.79
CA ARG A 58 -22.35 0.00 41.90
C ARG A 58 -22.40 -1.01 40.75
N LYS A 59 -23.29 -2.00 40.81
CA LYS A 59 -23.55 -2.92 39.70
C LYS A 59 -24.91 -2.55 39.11
N GLY A 60 -24.92 -2.05 37.89
CA GLY A 60 -26.14 -1.63 37.19
C GLY A 60 -27.19 -2.75 37.14
N THR A 61 -28.42 -2.36 36.80
CA THR A 61 -29.56 -3.26 36.65
C THR A 61 -29.28 -4.28 35.54
N ALA A 62 -29.03 -5.54 35.90
CA ALA A 62 -28.85 -6.61 34.92
C ALA A 62 -30.23 -7.20 34.54
N PRO A 63 -30.60 -7.26 33.25
CA PRO A 63 -31.80 -7.96 32.81
C PRO A 63 -31.65 -9.46 33.06
N GLN A 64 -32.66 -10.09 33.65
CA GLN A 64 -32.64 -11.53 33.94
C GLN A 64 -33.28 -12.28 32.77
N MET A 65 -32.52 -12.41 31.69
CA MET A 65 -32.93 -13.15 30.51
C MET A 65 -32.52 -14.63 30.63
N GLN A 66 -33.46 -15.53 30.42
CA GLN A 66 -33.21 -16.97 30.30
C GLN A 66 -33.68 -17.47 28.95
N LEU A 67 -32.87 -18.34 28.35
CA LEU A 67 -33.17 -18.97 27.07
C LEU A 67 -33.66 -20.40 27.32
N GLY A 68 -34.74 -20.80 26.65
CA GLY A 68 -35.24 -22.16 26.69
C GLY A 68 -35.66 -22.65 25.31
N ALA A 69 -35.81 -23.97 25.17
CA ALA A 69 -36.32 -24.58 23.95
C ALA A 69 -37.76 -25.06 24.17
N ILE A 70 -38.68 -24.71 23.27
CA ILE A 70 -40.05 -25.22 23.28
C ILE A 70 -39.99 -26.70 22.91
N THR A 71 -40.44 -27.55 23.82
CA THR A 71 -40.47 -29.01 23.67
C THR A 71 -41.86 -29.52 23.29
N ALA A 72 -42.90 -28.82 23.74
CA ALA A 72 -44.29 -29.07 23.37
C ALA A 72 -45.08 -27.75 23.33
N SER A 73 -46.15 -27.72 22.54
CA SER A 73 -47.05 -26.58 22.44
C SER A 73 -48.47 -27.06 22.17
N GLU A 74 -49.42 -26.52 22.92
CA GLU A 74 -50.83 -26.82 22.77
C GLU A 74 -51.67 -25.55 22.92
N GLU A 75 -52.80 -25.48 22.22
CA GLU A 75 -53.75 -24.40 22.37
C GLU A 75 -54.92 -24.86 23.23
N LEU A 76 -55.26 -24.07 24.25
CA LEU A 76 -56.31 -24.40 25.20
C LEU A 76 -57.13 -23.17 25.59
N ALA A 77 -58.35 -23.41 26.08
CA ALA A 77 -59.17 -22.38 26.69
C ALA A 77 -58.83 -22.29 28.18
N ARG A 78 -58.37 -21.12 28.64
CA ARG A 78 -58.13 -20.86 30.06
C ARG A 78 -59.21 -19.93 30.59
N SER A 79 -59.78 -20.30 31.74
CA SER A 79 -60.81 -19.53 32.44
C SER A 79 -60.32 -19.19 33.84
N ASP A 80 -60.15 -17.90 34.12
CA ASP A 80 -59.75 -17.39 35.43
C ASP A 80 -60.27 -15.96 35.61
N TYR A 81 -60.49 -15.50 36.85
CA TYR A 81 -61.00 -14.16 37.16
C TYR A 81 -62.26 -13.74 36.36
N ALA A 82 -63.17 -14.68 36.13
CA ALA A 82 -64.40 -14.50 35.32
C ALA A 82 -64.17 -14.12 33.84
N LEU A 83 -62.95 -14.34 33.31
CA LEU A 83 -62.60 -14.21 31.91
C LEU A 83 -62.27 -15.59 31.32
N ALA A 84 -62.68 -15.83 30.08
CA ALA A 84 -62.32 -17.03 29.33
C ALA A 84 -61.67 -16.62 28.01
N GLN A 85 -60.47 -17.13 27.74
CA GLN A 85 -59.71 -16.81 26.53
C GLN A 85 -58.94 -18.03 26.02
N ARG A 86 -58.75 -18.11 24.69
CA ARG A 86 -57.85 -19.06 24.07
C ARG A 86 -56.39 -18.60 24.23
N VAL A 87 -55.55 -19.48 24.74
CA VAL A 87 -54.13 -19.24 25.00
C VAL A 87 -53.30 -20.38 24.46
N THR A 88 -52.03 -20.10 24.14
CA THR A 88 -51.06 -21.15 23.84
C THR A 88 -50.28 -21.50 25.11
N ARG A 89 -50.27 -22.79 25.46
CA ARG A 89 -49.45 -23.36 26.51
C ARG A 89 -48.20 -23.98 25.88
N ILE A 90 -47.03 -23.51 26.28
CA ILE A 90 -45.76 -24.06 25.86
C ILE A 90 -45.11 -24.84 27.00
N THR A 91 -44.46 -25.95 26.68
CA THR A 91 -43.55 -26.65 27.59
C THR A 91 -42.13 -26.33 27.18
N VAL A 92 -41.31 -25.81 28.10
CA VAL A 92 -39.97 -25.32 27.80
C VAL A 92 -38.91 -26.10 28.56
N GLY A 93 -37.94 -26.64 27.83
CA GLY A 93 -36.73 -27.24 28.39
C GLY A 93 -35.62 -26.21 28.60
N GLY A 94 -34.87 -26.35 29.71
CA GLY A 94 -33.70 -25.51 30.00
C GLY A 94 -33.99 -24.19 30.73
N LEU A 95 -35.26 -23.90 31.03
CA LEU A 95 -35.65 -22.80 31.92
C LEU A 95 -35.74 -23.28 33.37
N ASP A 96 -35.13 -22.55 34.29
CA ASP A 96 -35.35 -22.74 35.72
C ASP A 96 -36.49 -21.82 36.17
N LEU A 97 -37.67 -22.44 36.35
CA LEU A 97 -38.90 -21.77 36.75
C LEU A 97 -39.26 -22.03 38.22
N SER A 98 -38.31 -22.49 39.06
CA SER A 98 -38.50 -22.91 40.46
C SER A 98 -38.96 -21.84 41.47
N GLY A 99 -39.54 -20.73 41.00
CA GLY A 99 -40.29 -19.78 41.82
C GLY A 99 -39.46 -18.69 42.49
N VAL A 100 -38.13 -18.80 42.55
CA VAL A 100 -37.27 -17.79 43.22
C VAL A 100 -36.30 -17.15 42.23
N LEU A 101 -36.33 -15.82 42.13
CA LEU A 101 -35.33 -15.04 41.39
C LEU A 101 -34.08 -14.81 42.26
N PRO A 102 -32.89 -14.61 41.65
CA PRO A 102 -31.73 -14.03 42.33
C PRO A 102 -32.14 -12.75 43.08
N GLY A 103 -32.03 -12.77 44.42
CA GLY A 103 -32.51 -11.70 45.30
C GLY A 103 -33.72 -12.05 46.17
N GLY A 104 -34.27 -13.27 46.06
CA GLY A 104 -35.28 -13.82 46.99
C GLY A 104 -36.73 -13.43 46.69
N ALA A 105 -36.97 -12.67 45.61
CA ALA A 105 -38.32 -12.33 45.16
C ALA A 105 -38.96 -13.53 44.44
N SER A 106 -40.26 -13.75 44.69
CA SER A 106 -41.04 -14.76 43.99
C SER A 106 -41.26 -14.34 42.52
N ARG A 107 -41.02 -15.24 41.56
CA ARG A 107 -41.33 -14.98 40.13
C ARG A 107 -42.79 -14.62 39.91
N ASN A 108 -43.69 -15.28 40.65
CA ASN A 108 -45.13 -15.05 40.58
C ASN A 108 -45.55 -13.68 41.13
N ALA A 109 -44.67 -12.96 41.82
CA ALA A 109 -44.94 -11.58 42.26
C ALA A 109 -44.64 -10.54 41.18
N ARG A 110 -44.00 -10.90 40.06
CA ARG A 110 -43.55 -9.99 38.99
C ARG A 110 -44.13 -10.28 37.61
N VAL A 111 -45.36 -10.80 37.59
CA VAL A 111 -46.08 -11.16 36.35
C VAL A 111 -46.10 -9.99 35.35
N ARG A 112 -46.37 -8.77 35.82
CA ARG A 112 -46.47 -7.58 34.97
C ARG A 112 -45.15 -7.08 34.40
N GLU A 113 -44.03 -7.47 35.00
CA GLU A 113 -42.68 -7.10 34.55
C GLU A 113 -42.08 -8.18 33.62
N SER A 114 -42.73 -9.34 33.54
CA SER A 114 -42.22 -10.48 32.78
C SER A 114 -42.63 -10.39 31.32
N SER A 115 -41.70 -10.67 30.40
CA SER A 115 -41.98 -10.77 28.98
C SER A 115 -41.42 -12.06 28.38
N VAL A 116 -42.16 -12.61 27.42
CA VAL A 116 -41.81 -13.84 26.71
C VAL A 116 -41.62 -13.48 25.24
N ARG A 117 -40.44 -13.76 24.68
CA ARG A 117 -40.16 -13.56 23.25
C ARG A 117 -39.96 -14.92 22.59
N ILE A 118 -40.70 -15.18 21.52
CA ILE A 118 -40.71 -16.48 20.83
C ILE A 118 -39.99 -16.34 19.50
N GLU A 119 -39.15 -17.32 19.18
CA GLU A 119 -38.47 -17.42 17.88
C GLU A 119 -39.48 -17.61 16.74
N THR A 120 -39.63 -16.61 15.89
CA THR A 120 -40.53 -16.67 14.71
C THR A 120 -39.82 -17.30 13.50
N GLN A 121 -38.54 -16.99 13.27
CA GLN A 121 -37.78 -17.47 12.11
C GLN A 121 -36.28 -17.65 12.43
N ARG A 122 -35.64 -18.65 11.79
CA ARG A 122 -34.18 -18.75 11.71
C ARG A 122 -33.71 -18.15 10.40
N LEU A 123 -32.84 -17.15 10.50
CA LEU A 123 -32.19 -16.57 9.35
C LEU A 123 -30.70 -16.97 9.38
N PRO A 124 -30.07 -17.18 8.21
CA PRO A 124 -28.63 -17.35 8.16
C PRO A 124 -27.97 -16.10 8.75
N LEU A 125 -27.10 -16.31 9.74
CA LEU A 125 -26.32 -15.22 10.32
C LEU A 125 -25.29 -14.80 9.27
N VAL A 126 -25.49 -13.62 8.66
CA VAL A 126 -24.43 -12.96 7.92
C VAL A 126 -23.42 -12.47 8.95
N VAL A 127 -22.34 -13.22 9.11
CA VAL A 127 -21.18 -12.74 9.86
C VAL A 127 -20.47 -11.77 8.91
N PRO A 128 -20.54 -10.44 9.12
CA PRO A 128 -19.77 -9.53 8.30
C PRO A 128 -18.31 -9.90 8.40
N TRP A 129 -17.55 -9.72 7.31
CA TRP A 129 -16.10 -9.86 7.32
C TRP A 129 -15.57 -9.07 8.51
N ARG A 130 -14.95 -9.77 9.47
CA ARG A 130 -14.35 -9.11 10.61
C ARG A 130 -13.15 -8.36 10.09
N GLU A 131 -13.17 -7.03 10.18
CA GLU A 131 -11.98 -6.23 9.96
C GLU A 131 -10.94 -6.67 11.00
N GLU A 132 -9.89 -7.35 10.55
CA GLU A 132 -8.76 -7.63 11.43
C GLU A 132 -8.06 -6.31 11.74
N PRO A 133 -7.74 -6.04 13.02
CA PRO A 133 -6.96 -4.86 13.36
C PRO A 133 -5.60 -4.94 12.67
N LEU A 134 -5.14 -3.80 12.15
CA LEU A 134 -3.80 -3.69 11.57
C LEU A 134 -2.75 -4.25 12.55
N PRO A 135 -1.69 -4.90 12.04
CA PRO A 135 -0.59 -5.36 12.87
C PRO A 135 0.00 -4.20 13.66
N ARG A 136 0.43 -4.49 14.89
CA ARG A 136 1.08 -3.48 15.74
C ARG A 136 2.43 -3.10 15.12
N PRO A 137 2.92 -1.87 15.33
CA PRO A 137 4.26 -1.50 14.88
C PRO A 137 5.32 -2.51 15.34
N GLY A 138 6.03 -3.12 14.38
CA GLY A 138 7.05 -4.15 14.63
C GLY A 138 6.56 -5.60 14.59
N GLU A 139 5.27 -5.86 14.42
CA GLU A 139 4.77 -7.18 14.02
C GLU A 139 4.84 -7.34 12.49
N ASP A 140 5.13 -8.55 12.03
CA ASP A 140 5.07 -8.85 10.59
C ASP A 140 3.61 -8.81 10.10
N ASP A 141 3.41 -8.22 8.93
CA ASP A 141 2.13 -8.25 8.23
C ASP A 141 1.77 -9.67 7.83
N ARG A 142 0.48 -9.97 7.93
CA ARG A 142 -0.04 -11.33 7.78
C ARG A 142 -1.42 -11.33 7.15
N LEU A 143 -1.74 -12.41 6.45
CA LEU A 143 -3.03 -12.62 5.82
C LEU A 143 -3.48 -14.08 6.01
N LEU A 144 -4.76 -14.28 6.32
CA LEU A 144 -5.36 -15.60 6.45
C LEU A 144 -6.04 -16.02 5.14
N LEU A 145 -5.60 -17.13 4.58
CA LEU A 145 -6.18 -17.74 3.40
C LEU A 145 -7.01 -18.97 3.79
N GLN A 146 -8.21 -19.09 3.23
CA GLN A 146 -8.99 -20.32 3.28
C GLN A 146 -8.39 -21.36 2.32
N GLY A 147 -8.24 -22.59 2.79
CA GLY A 147 -7.60 -23.70 2.10
C GLY A 147 -6.15 -23.94 2.52
N LYS A 148 -5.57 -25.02 1.97
CA LYS A 148 -4.16 -25.37 2.11
C LYS A 148 -3.39 -24.84 0.90
N HIS A 149 -2.57 -23.82 1.11
CA HIS A 149 -1.79 -23.17 0.05
C HIS A 149 -0.30 -23.35 0.26
N SER A 150 0.44 -23.64 -0.81
CA SER A 150 1.90 -23.80 -0.77
C SER A 150 2.58 -22.54 -1.29
N LEU A 151 2.99 -21.66 -0.38
CA LEU A 151 3.67 -20.40 -0.67
C LEU A 151 5.06 -20.40 0.01
N PRO A 152 6.12 -20.82 -0.70
CA PRO A 152 7.45 -20.89 -0.12
C PRO A 152 8.00 -19.49 0.18
N PRO A 153 8.92 -19.36 1.16
CA PRO A 153 9.63 -18.12 1.44
C PRO A 153 10.29 -17.52 0.18
N GLY A 154 10.30 -16.20 0.07
CA GLY A 154 10.84 -15.46 -1.05
C GLY A 154 9.96 -15.40 -2.29
N ARG A 155 8.79 -16.07 -2.31
CA ARG A 155 7.83 -15.98 -3.43
C ARG A 155 7.21 -14.58 -3.49
N PHE A 156 7.22 -14.00 -4.68
CA PHE A 156 6.44 -12.80 -4.99
C PHE A 156 4.95 -13.12 -5.07
N VAL A 157 4.15 -12.24 -4.48
CA VAL A 157 2.70 -12.22 -4.58
C VAL A 157 2.25 -10.80 -4.87
N VAL A 158 1.08 -10.65 -5.49
CA VAL A 158 0.46 -9.35 -5.71
C VAL A 158 -0.90 -9.35 -5.05
N LEU A 159 -1.09 -8.45 -4.09
CA LEU A 159 -2.38 -8.18 -3.49
C LEU A 159 -3.10 -7.13 -4.34
N THR A 160 -4.37 -7.34 -4.62
CA THR A 160 -5.21 -6.41 -5.38
C THR A 160 -6.50 -6.13 -4.62
N GLY A 161 -7.08 -4.95 -4.79
CA GLY A 161 -8.42 -4.64 -4.28
C GLY A 161 -8.76 -3.17 -4.50
N GLN A 162 -9.69 -2.64 -3.70
CA GLN A 162 -10.03 -1.23 -3.65
C GLN A 162 -9.40 -0.61 -2.41
N ASP A 163 -8.79 0.56 -2.56
CA ASP A 163 -8.29 1.35 -1.44
C ASP A 163 -9.46 1.77 -0.52
N SER A 164 -9.29 1.64 0.79
CA SER A 164 -10.38 1.84 1.75
C SER A 164 -10.78 3.30 1.94
N GLU A 165 -9.89 4.24 1.60
CA GLU A 165 -10.14 5.68 1.76
C GLU A 165 -10.69 6.29 0.47
N THR A 166 -10.11 5.90 -0.67
CA THR A 166 -10.43 6.48 -1.99
C THR A 166 -11.40 5.65 -2.81
N GLY A 167 -11.48 4.33 -2.58
CA GLY A 167 -12.26 3.39 -3.39
C GLY A 167 -11.62 3.03 -4.74
N GLU A 168 -10.46 3.61 -5.06
CA GLU A 168 -9.74 3.36 -6.31
C GLU A 168 -9.06 1.98 -6.32
N PRO A 169 -8.83 1.37 -7.49
CA PRO A 169 -8.08 0.12 -7.59
C PRO A 169 -6.67 0.26 -7.03
N ALA A 170 -6.30 -0.63 -6.11
CA ALA A 170 -4.99 -0.69 -5.47
C ALA A 170 -4.35 -2.06 -5.71
N ALA A 171 -3.05 -2.06 -5.97
CA ALA A 171 -2.25 -3.27 -6.08
C ALA A 171 -0.92 -3.11 -5.34
N HIS A 172 -0.53 -4.12 -4.58
CA HIS A 172 0.67 -4.13 -3.75
C HIS A 172 1.49 -5.38 -4.02
N VAL A 173 2.77 -5.20 -4.36
CA VAL A 173 3.72 -6.31 -4.46
C VAL A 173 4.19 -6.66 -3.05
N ALA A 174 4.17 -7.93 -2.70
CA ALA A 174 4.72 -8.41 -1.45
C ALA A 174 5.52 -9.68 -1.66
N ARG A 175 6.41 -9.97 -0.70
CA ARG A 175 7.22 -11.18 -0.69
C ARG A 175 6.89 -12.00 0.53
N VAL A 176 6.67 -13.30 0.31
CA VAL A 176 6.29 -14.22 1.39
C VAL A 176 7.50 -14.49 2.26
N LYS A 177 7.42 -14.17 3.55
CA LYS A 177 8.38 -14.56 4.58
C LYS A 177 8.17 -16.00 5.01
N ALA A 178 6.90 -16.36 5.27
CA ALA A 178 6.49 -17.70 5.66
C ALA A 178 5.02 -17.94 5.30
N ALA A 179 4.64 -19.20 5.12
CA ALA A 179 3.26 -19.63 5.02
C ALA A 179 3.03 -20.88 5.86
N GLU A 180 2.11 -20.79 6.82
CA GLU A 180 1.91 -21.78 7.86
C GLU A 180 0.47 -22.28 7.86
N ILE A 181 0.29 -23.60 7.92
CA ILE A 181 -1.05 -24.19 8.09
C ILE A 181 -1.40 -24.11 9.57
N ILE A 182 -2.29 -23.18 9.94
CA ILE A 182 -2.64 -22.94 11.34
C ILE A 182 -3.85 -23.75 11.81
N ALA A 183 -4.69 -24.20 10.89
CA ALA A 183 -5.84 -25.07 11.14
C ALA A 183 -6.19 -25.87 9.88
N PRO A 184 -7.00 -26.94 9.98
CA PRO A 184 -7.51 -27.65 8.80
C PRO A 184 -8.18 -26.69 7.82
N GLY A 185 -7.60 -26.58 6.62
CA GLY A 185 -8.12 -25.68 5.59
C GLY A 185 -7.87 -24.19 5.87
N GLN A 186 -6.86 -23.82 6.65
CA GLN A 186 -6.46 -22.41 6.82
C GLN A 186 -4.94 -22.26 6.74
N THR A 187 -4.50 -21.31 5.91
CA THR A 187 -3.09 -20.96 5.73
C THR A 187 -2.86 -19.52 6.15
N ARG A 188 -1.96 -19.27 7.11
CA ARG A 188 -1.48 -17.94 7.48
C ARG A 188 -0.24 -17.61 6.65
N VAL A 189 -0.31 -16.55 5.88
CA VAL A 189 0.83 -16.00 5.13
C VAL A 189 1.41 -14.83 5.90
N ILE A 190 2.73 -14.76 6.00
CA ILE A 190 3.48 -13.70 6.66
C ILE A 190 4.37 -13.06 5.59
N PHE A 191 4.45 -11.74 5.54
CA PHE A 191 5.21 -10.99 4.54
C PHE A 191 6.58 -10.52 5.07
N GLU A 192 7.55 -10.36 4.16
CA GLU A 192 8.91 -9.88 4.51
C GLU A 192 8.90 -8.41 4.95
N THR A 193 8.00 -7.62 4.37
CA THR A 193 7.82 -6.20 4.66
C THR A 193 6.36 -5.92 5.02
N PRO A 194 6.08 -4.90 5.86
CA PRO A 194 4.73 -4.40 6.04
C PRO A 194 4.09 -4.06 4.69
N LEU A 195 2.82 -4.41 4.53
CA LEU A 195 2.04 -4.09 3.35
C LEU A 195 1.72 -2.59 3.37
N GLY A 196 1.93 -1.94 2.23
CA GLY A 196 1.50 -0.55 2.04
C GLY A 196 -0.02 -0.46 1.85
N GLY A 197 -0.57 0.71 2.18
CA GLY A 197 -1.97 1.07 1.89
C GLY A 197 -3.00 0.36 2.76
N ARG A 198 -4.27 0.72 2.57
CA ARG A 198 -5.41 0.08 3.23
C ARG A 198 -6.35 -0.43 2.16
N VAL A 199 -6.53 -1.74 2.07
CA VAL A 199 -7.41 -2.35 1.05
C VAL A 199 -8.70 -2.81 1.71
N GLN A 200 -9.84 -2.54 1.08
CA GLN A 200 -11.13 -3.02 1.54
C GLN A 200 -11.18 -4.55 1.47
N ALA A 201 -11.39 -5.19 2.62
CA ALA A 201 -11.33 -6.65 2.77
C ALA A 201 -12.23 -7.41 1.79
N SER A 202 -13.40 -6.87 1.44
CA SER A 202 -14.36 -7.49 0.51
C SER A 202 -13.88 -7.55 -0.94
N SER A 203 -12.88 -6.73 -1.31
CA SER A 203 -12.31 -6.66 -2.66
C SER A 203 -10.93 -7.31 -2.77
N LEU A 204 -10.39 -7.79 -1.64
CA LEU A 204 -9.02 -8.25 -1.55
C LEU A 204 -8.82 -9.58 -2.30
N GLY A 205 -7.90 -9.56 -3.27
CA GLY A 205 -7.41 -10.71 -4.01
C GLY A 205 -5.91 -10.90 -3.78
N LEU A 206 -5.46 -12.15 -3.81
CA LEU A 206 -4.05 -12.51 -3.74
C LEU A 206 -3.65 -13.33 -4.98
N HIS A 207 -2.79 -12.77 -5.81
CA HIS A 207 -2.17 -13.46 -6.94
C HIS A 207 -0.83 -14.04 -6.50
N ALA A 208 -0.63 -15.35 -6.69
CA ALA A 208 0.59 -16.06 -6.26
C ALA A 208 1.35 -16.74 -7.42
N ASN A 209 0.79 -16.71 -8.62
CA ASN A 209 1.39 -17.14 -9.89
C ASN A 209 2.07 -15.95 -10.58
N CYS A 210 2.90 -15.23 -9.82
CA CYS A 210 3.60 -14.03 -10.28
C CYS A 210 4.99 -14.38 -10.80
N VAL A 211 5.39 -13.73 -11.90
CA VAL A 211 6.75 -13.80 -12.46
C VAL A 211 7.26 -12.38 -12.67
N THR A 212 8.55 -12.18 -12.47
CA THR A 212 9.20 -10.92 -12.81
C THR A 212 9.35 -10.83 -14.33
N ALA A 213 9.09 -9.64 -14.88
CA ALA A 213 9.17 -9.38 -16.30
C ALA A 213 9.92 -8.06 -16.54
N SER A 214 10.61 -7.99 -17.67
CA SER A 214 11.40 -6.81 -18.06
C SER A 214 11.20 -6.48 -19.54
N ASN A 215 11.09 -5.21 -19.87
CA ASN A 215 11.01 -4.76 -21.25
C ASN A 215 12.38 -4.77 -21.93
N ALA A 216 12.59 -5.71 -22.85
CA ALA A 216 13.64 -5.71 -23.88
C ALA A 216 13.53 -6.98 -24.72
N GLN A 217 13.90 -6.89 -26.00
CA GLN A 217 13.87 -8.02 -26.92
C GLN A 217 15.19 -8.78 -26.90
N LEU A 218 15.16 -10.11 -26.94
CA LEU A 218 16.35 -10.92 -27.14
C LEU A 218 16.89 -10.72 -28.57
N ALA A 219 18.16 -10.40 -28.68
CA ALA A 219 18.86 -10.32 -29.96
C ALA A 219 18.91 -11.70 -30.65
N ALA A 220 19.17 -11.70 -31.95
CA ALA A 220 19.30 -12.92 -32.76
C ALA A 220 18.15 -13.95 -32.58
N GLY A 221 16.93 -13.48 -32.29
CA GLY A 221 15.76 -14.35 -32.07
C GLY A 221 15.88 -15.26 -30.86
N GLY A 222 16.67 -14.88 -29.84
CA GLY A 222 16.93 -15.69 -28.65
C GLY A 222 18.08 -16.70 -28.80
N GLN A 223 18.79 -16.68 -29.94
CA GLN A 223 20.03 -17.44 -30.14
C GLN A 223 21.25 -16.63 -29.71
N TRP A 224 22.40 -17.30 -29.60
CA TRP A 224 23.67 -16.63 -29.39
C TRP A 224 24.14 -15.96 -30.69
N GLU A 225 24.43 -14.66 -30.63
CA GLU A 225 25.05 -13.92 -31.72
C GLU A 225 26.52 -14.26 -31.82
N ILE A 226 26.99 -14.52 -33.04
CA ILE A 226 28.42 -14.67 -33.33
C ILE A 226 29.01 -13.27 -33.51
N LEU A 227 29.81 -12.83 -32.54
CA LEU A 227 30.50 -11.54 -32.59
C LEU A 227 31.76 -11.60 -33.46
N GLY A 228 32.44 -12.75 -33.46
CA GLY A 228 33.64 -12.94 -34.25
C GLY A 228 34.53 -14.08 -33.77
N SER A 229 35.80 -14.00 -34.18
CA SER A 229 36.82 -15.01 -33.95
C SER A 229 37.91 -14.46 -33.02
N GLY A 230 38.24 -15.20 -31.97
CA GLY A 230 39.37 -14.91 -31.10
C GLY A 230 40.69 -15.10 -31.85
N MET A 231 41.65 -14.23 -31.58
CA MET A 231 43.01 -14.31 -32.13
C MET A 231 44.02 -13.89 -31.06
N ARG A 232 44.98 -14.77 -30.73
CA ARG A 232 46.01 -14.49 -29.71
C ARG A 232 46.90 -13.27 -30.02
N GLY A 233 46.98 -12.84 -31.27
CA GLY A 233 47.75 -11.66 -31.68
C GLY A 233 47.09 -10.31 -31.35
N LEU A 234 45.82 -10.30 -30.97
CA LEU A 234 45.09 -9.08 -30.61
C LEU A 234 45.20 -8.85 -29.10
N THR A 235 45.81 -7.73 -28.69
CA THR A 235 46.05 -7.46 -27.26
C THR A 235 44.77 -7.13 -26.50
N ARG A 236 43.84 -6.38 -27.11
CA ARG A 236 42.56 -5.97 -26.52
C ARG A 236 41.48 -5.98 -27.60
N PRO A 237 41.06 -7.18 -28.07
CA PRO A 237 40.08 -7.28 -29.13
C PRO A 237 38.76 -6.66 -28.67
N ALA A 238 38.05 -6.08 -29.64
CA ALA A 238 36.73 -5.52 -29.43
C ALA A 238 35.81 -5.94 -30.57
N PHE A 239 34.56 -6.22 -30.24
CA PHE A 239 33.56 -6.68 -31.21
C PHE A 239 32.26 -5.90 -31.02
N PRO A 240 31.73 -5.25 -32.07
CA PRO A 240 30.45 -4.55 -31.98
C PRO A 240 29.28 -5.55 -31.86
N LEU A 241 28.23 -5.15 -31.18
CA LEU A 241 26.94 -5.84 -31.19
C LEU A 241 26.14 -5.45 -32.44
N ALA A 242 25.47 -6.40 -33.08
CA ALA A 242 24.70 -6.13 -34.30
C ALA A 242 23.42 -5.31 -34.04
N GLN A 243 22.79 -5.47 -32.88
CA GLN A 243 21.58 -4.75 -32.51
C GLN A 243 21.86 -3.70 -31.44
N ALA A 244 21.17 -2.56 -31.59
CA ALA A 244 21.26 -1.42 -30.70
C ALA A 244 19.85 -0.87 -30.40
N PRO A 245 19.68 -0.12 -29.30
CA PRO A 245 20.61 0.03 -28.19
C PRO A 245 20.66 -1.25 -27.32
N LEU A 246 21.80 -1.50 -26.64
CA LEU A 246 21.89 -2.57 -25.63
C LEU A 246 21.00 -2.24 -24.44
N ALA A 247 20.18 -3.20 -24.00
CA ALA A 247 19.30 -3.02 -22.85
C ALA A 247 20.07 -3.15 -21.53
N TYR A 248 19.70 -2.32 -20.56
CA TYR A 248 20.17 -2.39 -19.18
C TYR A 248 18.99 -2.72 -18.28
N LEU A 249 19.19 -3.70 -17.39
CA LEU A 249 18.18 -4.18 -16.47
C LEU A 249 18.51 -3.74 -15.05
N SER A 250 17.49 -3.78 -14.19
CA SER A 250 17.68 -3.62 -12.76
C SER A 250 18.81 -4.51 -12.24
N ALA A 251 19.69 -3.92 -11.41
CA ALA A 251 20.65 -4.65 -10.60
C ALA A 251 20.88 -3.95 -9.27
N ALA A 252 21.13 -4.73 -8.21
CA ALA A 252 21.55 -4.20 -6.91
C ALA A 252 23.06 -3.92 -6.91
N ASN A 253 23.47 -2.88 -7.63
CA ASN A 253 24.84 -2.36 -7.64
C ASN A 253 24.81 -0.84 -7.50
N ALA A 254 25.97 -0.19 -7.43
CA ALA A 254 26.07 1.26 -7.21
C ALA A 254 25.32 2.12 -8.24
N ARG A 255 25.19 1.64 -9.49
CA ARG A 255 24.43 2.35 -10.55
C ARG A 255 22.95 1.99 -10.57
N GLY A 256 22.58 0.90 -9.91
CA GLY A 256 21.27 0.32 -9.98
C GLY A 256 20.98 -0.45 -11.27
N TYR A 257 21.92 -0.60 -12.20
CA TYR A 257 21.64 -1.34 -13.44
C TYR A 257 22.83 -2.17 -13.88
N ALA A 258 22.55 -3.24 -14.61
CA ALA A 258 23.55 -4.08 -15.26
C ALA A 258 23.15 -4.31 -16.72
N PRO A 259 24.13 -4.40 -17.63
CA PRO A 259 23.85 -4.69 -19.03
C PRO A 259 23.25 -6.09 -19.18
N ALA A 260 22.20 -6.21 -19.98
CA ALA A 260 21.50 -7.46 -20.24
C ALA A 260 22.26 -8.30 -21.28
N ILE A 261 23.48 -8.72 -20.94
CA ILE A 261 24.38 -9.44 -21.84
C ILE A 261 25.18 -10.51 -21.10
N GLU A 262 25.28 -11.68 -21.72
CA GLU A 262 26.25 -12.71 -21.40
C GLU A 262 27.18 -12.90 -22.59
N VAL A 263 28.50 -12.87 -22.34
CA VAL A 263 29.52 -13.11 -23.36
C VAL A 263 30.25 -14.41 -23.06
N ARG A 264 30.43 -15.24 -24.08
CA ARG A 264 31.22 -16.48 -24.03
C ARG A 264 32.31 -16.47 -25.09
N VAL A 265 33.49 -16.96 -24.72
CA VAL A 265 34.56 -17.27 -25.67
C VAL A 265 34.93 -18.73 -25.52
N ASP A 266 34.79 -19.49 -26.61
CA ASP A 266 35.02 -20.95 -26.63
C ASP A 266 34.22 -21.68 -25.53
N GLY A 267 32.94 -21.29 -25.37
CA GLY A 267 32.04 -21.82 -24.34
C GLY A 267 32.26 -21.30 -22.92
N ARG A 268 33.41 -20.68 -22.63
CA ARG A 268 33.72 -20.11 -21.32
C ARG A 268 33.05 -18.75 -21.14
N ARG A 269 32.32 -18.57 -20.04
CA ARG A 269 31.68 -17.28 -19.67
C ARG A 269 32.75 -16.27 -19.26
N TYR A 270 32.63 -15.04 -19.78
CA TYR A 270 33.41 -13.90 -19.35
C TYR A 270 32.56 -13.00 -18.44
N THR A 271 33.22 -12.29 -17.54
CA THR A 271 32.59 -11.42 -16.54
C THR A 271 32.63 -9.98 -17.03
N TRP A 272 31.49 -9.30 -16.97
CA TRP A 272 31.41 -7.87 -17.25
C TRP A 272 32.00 -7.06 -16.08
N CYS A 273 32.78 -6.03 -16.41
CA CYS A 273 33.30 -5.04 -15.48
C CYS A 273 33.07 -3.62 -16.03
N GLU A 274 32.86 -2.65 -15.13
CA GLU A 274 32.67 -1.25 -15.53
C GLU A 274 33.93 -0.64 -16.16
N SER A 275 35.11 -1.11 -15.75
CA SER A 275 36.39 -0.67 -16.27
C SER A 275 37.36 -1.85 -16.31
N LEU A 276 38.23 -1.86 -17.32
CA LEU A 276 39.35 -2.80 -17.41
C LEU A 276 40.61 -2.27 -16.70
N TYR A 277 40.54 -1.11 -16.06
CA TYR A 277 41.65 -0.58 -15.27
C TYR A 277 41.93 -1.49 -14.07
N GLY A 278 43.18 -1.93 -13.91
CA GLY A 278 43.59 -2.83 -12.83
C GLY A 278 43.20 -4.31 -13.02
N VAL A 279 42.53 -4.66 -14.13
CA VAL A 279 42.19 -6.04 -14.47
C VAL A 279 43.37 -6.70 -15.19
N ASP A 280 43.77 -7.90 -14.76
CA ASP A 280 44.84 -8.66 -15.41
C ASP A 280 44.38 -9.10 -16.82
N PRO A 281 45.18 -8.92 -17.89
CA PRO A 281 44.86 -9.38 -19.23
C PRO A 281 44.55 -10.88 -19.36
N ALA A 282 44.97 -11.72 -18.41
CA ALA A 282 44.67 -13.15 -18.38
C ALA A 282 43.27 -13.46 -17.79
N GLU A 283 42.64 -12.50 -17.12
CA GLU A 283 41.30 -12.69 -16.57
C GLU A 283 40.23 -12.74 -17.66
N THR A 284 39.20 -13.56 -17.43
CA THR A 284 38.03 -13.63 -18.32
C THR A 284 37.09 -12.47 -18.04
N ALA A 285 37.52 -11.28 -18.43
CA ALA A 285 36.80 -10.03 -18.20
C ALA A 285 36.59 -9.25 -19.51
N TYR A 286 35.46 -8.54 -19.58
CA TYR A 286 35.16 -7.58 -20.63
C TYR A 286 34.50 -6.34 -20.07
N THR A 287 34.56 -5.24 -20.83
CA THR A 287 33.77 -4.03 -20.61
C THR A 287 32.97 -3.70 -21.86
N LEU A 288 32.04 -2.77 -21.73
CA LEU A 288 31.17 -2.31 -22.81
C LEU A 288 31.51 -0.87 -23.14
N GLU A 289 31.74 -0.60 -24.41
CA GLU A 289 32.03 0.74 -24.90
C GLU A 289 30.89 1.21 -25.79
N ALA A 290 30.37 2.41 -25.48
CA ALA A 290 29.38 3.06 -26.32
C ALA A 290 30.02 3.51 -27.65
N LEU A 291 29.33 3.25 -28.75
CA LEU A 291 29.70 3.70 -30.09
C LEU A 291 28.81 4.87 -30.52
N PRO A 292 29.27 5.69 -31.48
CA PRO A 292 28.43 6.70 -32.11
C PRO A 292 27.12 6.08 -32.64
N GLY A 293 26.02 6.82 -32.52
CA GLY A 293 24.70 6.35 -32.98
C GLY A 293 24.00 5.33 -32.07
N GLY A 294 24.48 5.12 -30.84
CA GLY A 294 23.82 4.25 -29.85
C GLY A 294 24.24 2.78 -29.91
N GLY A 295 25.20 2.44 -30.77
CA GLY A 295 25.81 1.11 -30.82
C GLY A 295 26.61 0.81 -29.54
N THR A 296 26.93 -0.46 -29.33
CA THR A 296 27.79 -0.91 -28.22
C THR A 296 28.78 -1.93 -28.75
N GLN A 297 30.02 -1.89 -28.24
CA GLN A 297 31.01 -2.94 -28.48
C GLN A 297 31.50 -3.56 -27.18
N VAL A 298 31.75 -4.86 -27.24
CA VAL A 298 32.38 -5.64 -26.17
C VAL A 298 33.89 -5.53 -26.32
N ARG A 299 34.58 -4.99 -25.31
CA ARG A 299 36.05 -4.94 -25.26
C ARG A 299 36.60 -5.87 -24.19
N PHE A 300 37.57 -6.71 -24.53
CA PHE A 300 38.17 -7.67 -23.61
C PHE A 300 39.42 -7.14 -22.90
N ALA A 301 39.69 -7.65 -21.69
CA ALA A 301 40.87 -7.32 -20.88
C ALA A 301 42.20 -7.63 -21.59
N GLY A 302 42.24 -8.75 -22.32
CA GLY A 302 43.44 -9.27 -22.96
C GLY A 302 43.16 -10.14 -24.19
N PRO A 303 44.20 -10.83 -24.72
CA PRO A 303 44.08 -11.71 -25.87
C PRO A 303 43.10 -12.86 -25.65
N LEU A 304 42.37 -13.22 -26.70
CA LEU A 304 41.43 -14.33 -26.68
C LEU A 304 42.04 -15.63 -27.22
N PRO A 305 41.55 -16.81 -26.75
CA PRO A 305 41.87 -18.07 -27.38
C PRO A 305 41.55 -18.04 -28.88
N SER A 306 42.50 -18.49 -29.71
CA SER A 306 42.30 -18.56 -31.16
C SER A 306 41.21 -19.57 -31.49
N GLY A 307 40.22 -19.16 -32.28
CA GLY A 307 39.13 -20.03 -32.72
C GLY A 307 38.25 -19.34 -33.76
N LEU A 308 37.56 -20.12 -34.57
CA LEU A 308 36.63 -19.58 -35.58
C LEU A 308 35.25 -19.38 -34.95
N ASN A 309 34.70 -18.16 -35.05
CA ASN A 309 33.36 -17.81 -34.58
C ASN A 309 33.11 -18.20 -33.11
N ASN A 310 34.17 -18.22 -32.30
CA ASN A 310 34.14 -18.69 -30.93
C ASN A 310 33.78 -17.59 -29.92
N VAL A 311 33.64 -16.33 -30.36
CA VAL A 311 33.17 -15.22 -29.52
C VAL A 311 31.67 -15.04 -29.73
N LEU A 312 30.90 -15.35 -28.70
CA LEU A 312 29.44 -15.38 -28.73
C LEU A 312 28.87 -14.43 -27.68
N ALA A 313 27.74 -13.80 -27.98
CA ALA A 313 26.97 -13.04 -27.01
C ALA A 313 25.48 -13.37 -27.05
N SER A 314 24.87 -13.46 -25.88
CA SER A 314 23.42 -13.48 -25.71
C SER A 314 23.02 -12.21 -24.99
N TYR A 315 22.29 -11.33 -25.65
CA TYR A 315 21.92 -10.03 -25.08
C TYR A 315 20.51 -9.59 -25.45
N ARG A 316 20.03 -8.56 -24.76
CA ARG A 316 18.75 -7.91 -25.04
C ARG A 316 18.99 -6.52 -25.58
N HIS A 317 18.16 -6.09 -26.53
CA HIS A 317 18.22 -4.75 -27.11
C HIS A 317 16.86 -4.04 -27.01
N GLY A 318 16.88 -2.71 -27.14
CA GLY A 318 15.73 -1.85 -26.91
C GLY A 318 15.56 -1.50 -25.43
N GLY A 319 14.32 -1.43 -24.96
CA GLY A 319 13.98 -0.88 -23.65
C GLY A 319 13.47 0.55 -23.78
N GLY A 320 13.74 1.39 -22.77
CA GLY A 320 13.33 2.80 -22.77
C GLY A 320 12.04 3.08 -22.03
N ALA A 321 11.66 4.37 -22.01
CA ALA A 321 10.46 4.86 -21.32
C ALA A 321 9.17 4.30 -21.91
N ASN A 322 9.17 3.92 -23.19
CA ASN A 322 8.04 3.24 -23.84
C ASN A 322 7.72 1.87 -23.21
N GLY A 323 8.62 1.31 -22.40
CA GLY A 323 8.36 0.10 -21.61
C GLY A 323 7.50 0.34 -20.38
N ASN A 324 7.31 1.61 -19.97
CA ASN A 324 6.47 1.96 -18.82
C ASN A 324 5.01 1.85 -19.25
N MET A 325 4.32 0.87 -18.68
CA MET A 325 2.96 0.52 -19.07
C MET A 325 2.07 0.53 -17.84
N ALA A 326 0.88 1.14 -17.95
CA ALA A 326 -0.09 1.13 -16.88
C ALA A 326 -0.51 -0.29 -16.49
N ALA A 327 -1.11 -0.43 -15.30
CA ALA A 327 -1.70 -1.67 -14.85
C ALA A 327 -2.71 -2.24 -15.88
N GLY A 328 -2.73 -3.56 -16.03
CA GLY A 328 -3.65 -4.29 -16.89
C GLY A 328 -3.38 -4.18 -18.39
N ARG A 329 -2.23 -3.63 -18.82
CA ARG A 329 -1.89 -3.44 -20.23
C ARG A 329 -1.07 -4.59 -20.83
N ILE A 330 -0.38 -5.39 -20.02
CA ILE A 330 0.46 -6.51 -20.45
C ILE A 330 -0.36 -7.81 -20.42
N THR A 331 -1.13 -8.05 -21.48
CA THR A 331 -2.12 -9.15 -21.52
C THR A 331 -1.82 -10.26 -22.53
N THR A 332 -0.85 -10.05 -23.41
CA THR A 332 -0.57 -10.98 -24.51
C THR A 332 0.54 -11.95 -24.16
N ILE A 333 0.27 -13.25 -24.30
CA ILE A 333 1.24 -14.33 -24.16
C ILE A 333 1.79 -14.69 -25.54
N LEU A 334 3.05 -14.38 -25.81
CA LEU A 334 3.68 -14.63 -27.13
C LEU A 334 4.01 -16.11 -27.35
N SER A 335 4.38 -16.82 -26.29
CA SER A 335 4.70 -18.25 -26.32
C SER A 335 3.71 -18.98 -25.41
N PRO A 336 2.77 -19.77 -25.96
CA PRO A 336 1.75 -20.45 -25.16
C PRO A 336 2.36 -21.34 -24.08
N VAL A 337 1.84 -21.23 -22.85
CA VAL A 337 2.23 -22.07 -21.72
C VAL A 337 1.03 -22.91 -21.29
N VAL A 338 1.22 -24.22 -21.21
CA VAL A 338 0.15 -25.16 -20.82
C VAL A 338 -0.40 -24.79 -19.44
N GLY A 339 -1.73 -24.67 -19.34
CA GLY A 339 -2.42 -24.33 -18.10
C GLY A 339 -2.49 -22.83 -17.78
N ILE A 340 -1.94 -21.95 -18.63
CA ILE A 340 -2.04 -20.49 -18.48
C ILE A 340 -2.96 -19.94 -19.58
N ALA A 341 -4.13 -19.43 -19.19
CA ALA A 341 -5.12 -18.91 -20.12
C ALA A 341 -4.93 -17.41 -20.45
N ALA A 342 -4.42 -16.63 -19.50
CA ALA A 342 -4.23 -15.20 -19.64
C ALA A 342 -3.08 -14.71 -18.74
N SER A 343 -2.48 -13.60 -19.11
CA SER A 343 -1.55 -12.84 -18.27
C SER A 343 -2.09 -11.43 -18.04
N SER A 344 -1.66 -10.80 -16.95
CA SER A 344 -1.94 -9.39 -16.66
C SER A 344 -0.85 -8.85 -15.74
N ASN A 345 -0.63 -7.54 -15.75
CA ASN A 345 0.20 -6.82 -14.79
C ASN A 345 -0.70 -5.99 -13.86
N PRO A 346 -1.07 -6.46 -12.66
CA PRO A 346 -1.92 -5.66 -11.76
C PRO A 346 -1.23 -4.38 -11.25
N VAL A 347 0.11 -4.37 -11.28
CA VAL A 347 0.95 -3.22 -10.95
C VAL A 347 1.50 -2.65 -12.27
N PRO A 348 1.62 -1.31 -12.41
CA PRO A 348 2.27 -0.72 -13.57
C PRO A 348 3.69 -1.25 -13.77
N ALA A 349 4.12 -1.36 -15.02
CA ALA A 349 5.52 -1.56 -15.36
C ALA A 349 6.23 -0.21 -15.30
N GLU A 350 7.33 -0.14 -14.56
CA GLU A 350 8.05 1.09 -14.24
C GLU A 350 9.56 0.91 -14.46
N GLY A 351 10.31 2.01 -14.36
CA GLY A 351 11.78 2.01 -14.39
C GLY A 351 12.41 2.03 -15.77
N GLY A 352 11.61 1.97 -16.84
CA GLY A 352 12.06 2.24 -18.21
C GLY A 352 12.45 3.70 -18.35
N MET A 353 13.67 3.96 -18.84
CA MET A 353 14.21 5.30 -19.02
C MET A 353 14.95 5.39 -20.35
N GLU A 354 14.90 6.57 -20.96
CA GLU A 354 15.77 6.88 -22.09
C GLU A 354 17.22 7.05 -21.63
N ALA A 355 18.15 6.92 -22.57
CA ALA A 355 19.56 7.19 -22.31
C ALA A 355 19.75 8.65 -21.86
N GLU A 356 20.68 8.87 -20.92
CA GLU A 356 20.99 10.21 -20.42
C GLU A 356 21.42 11.14 -21.56
N THR A 357 20.91 12.37 -21.54
CA THR A 357 21.36 13.38 -22.49
C THR A 357 22.74 13.91 -22.10
N LEU A 358 23.43 14.56 -23.04
CA LEU A 358 24.71 15.23 -22.75
C LEU A 358 24.58 16.27 -21.63
N ALA A 359 23.41 16.93 -21.51
CA ALA A 359 23.16 17.89 -20.44
C ALA A 359 23.01 17.20 -19.08
N ASP A 360 22.35 16.04 -19.04
CA ASP A 360 22.23 15.22 -17.83
C ASP A 360 23.60 14.73 -17.37
N ILE A 361 24.39 14.17 -18.29
CA ILE A 361 25.75 13.71 -18.02
C ILE A 361 26.62 14.85 -17.46
N ARG A 362 26.54 16.07 -18.02
CA ARG A 362 27.30 17.23 -17.50
C ARG A 362 26.90 17.61 -16.07
N ARG A 363 25.63 17.44 -15.69
CA ARG A 363 25.15 17.69 -14.31
C ARG A 363 25.51 16.56 -13.35
N ALA A 364 25.50 15.32 -13.83
CA ALA A 364 25.74 14.12 -13.02
C ALA A 364 27.24 13.82 -12.82
N ALA A 365 28.08 14.05 -13.84
CA ALA A 365 29.49 13.68 -13.83
C ALA A 365 30.30 14.24 -12.64
N PRO A 366 30.10 15.49 -12.16
CA PRO A 366 30.80 15.96 -10.97
C PRO A 366 30.39 15.24 -9.67
N ARG A 367 29.19 14.65 -9.62
CA ARG A 367 28.68 13.96 -8.43
C ARG A 367 29.26 12.56 -8.29
N SER A 368 29.54 11.89 -9.41
CA SER A 368 30.08 10.53 -9.40
C SER A 368 31.48 10.44 -8.77
N THR A 369 32.24 11.53 -8.78
CA THR A 369 33.56 11.62 -8.12
C THR A 369 33.47 12.00 -6.64
N ALA A 370 32.34 12.53 -6.17
CA ALA A 370 32.19 13.01 -4.80
C ALA A 370 32.00 11.88 -3.77
N ALA A 371 31.31 10.80 -4.14
CA ALA A 371 30.98 9.72 -3.21
C ALA A 371 32.09 8.66 -3.04
N LEU A 372 33.11 8.62 -3.92
CA LEU A 372 34.26 7.67 -3.87
C LEU A 372 33.90 6.21 -3.49
N GLY A 373 32.68 5.75 -3.82
CA GLY A 373 32.19 4.41 -3.52
C GLY A 373 31.81 4.15 -2.05
N ARG A 374 31.68 5.16 -1.19
CA ARG A 374 31.23 5.02 0.20
C ARG A 374 30.15 6.04 0.56
N VAL A 375 29.21 5.65 1.42
CA VAL A 375 28.07 6.48 1.81
C VAL A 375 28.08 6.71 3.32
N VAL A 376 28.54 7.88 3.78
CA VAL A 376 28.69 8.17 5.22
C VAL A 376 27.84 9.36 5.65
N SER A 377 27.89 10.45 4.90
CA SER A 377 27.16 11.68 5.18
C SER A 377 25.76 11.66 4.57
N ARG A 378 24.83 12.48 5.09
CA ARG A 378 23.51 12.69 4.45
C ARG A 378 23.64 13.09 2.98
N HIS A 379 24.64 13.92 2.66
CA HIS A 379 24.90 14.33 1.28
C HIS A 379 25.33 13.15 0.40
N ASP A 380 26.11 12.21 0.96
CA ASP A 380 26.52 11.00 0.24
C ASP A 380 25.30 10.10 -0.06
N TYR A 381 24.36 9.97 0.89
CA TYR A 381 23.12 9.22 0.68
C TYR A 381 22.31 9.81 -0.48
N GLU A 382 22.17 11.13 -0.50
CA GLU A 382 21.47 11.81 -1.60
C GLU A 382 22.21 11.70 -2.93
N ALA A 383 23.53 11.85 -2.93
CA ALA A 383 24.34 11.76 -4.15
C ALA A 383 24.32 10.34 -4.73
N PHE A 384 24.46 9.32 -3.87
CA PHE A 384 24.35 7.91 -4.25
C PHE A 384 22.98 7.60 -4.81
N ALA A 385 21.91 7.99 -4.09
CA ALA A 385 20.54 7.74 -4.54
C ALA A 385 20.23 8.44 -5.87
N ARG A 386 20.65 9.70 -6.05
CA ARG A 386 20.47 10.43 -7.33
C ARG A 386 21.28 9.83 -8.49
N GLY A 387 22.34 9.09 -8.22
CA GLY A 387 23.10 8.35 -9.23
C GLY A 387 22.52 6.97 -9.55
N PHE A 388 21.53 6.52 -8.78
CA PHE A 388 20.88 5.24 -8.96
C PHE A 388 19.80 5.32 -10.03
N ARG A 389 19.64 4.25 -10.83
CA ARG A 389 18.63 4.16 -11.89
C ARG A 389 17.25 4.61 -11.42
N GLY A 390 16.52 5.34 -12.24
CA GLY A 390 15.12 5.68 -11.98
C GLY A 390 14.87 6.66 -10.83
N VAL A 391 15.91 7.15 -10.13
CA VAL A 391 15.76 8.19 -9.11
C VAL A 391 15.91 9.57 -9.74
N GLY A 392 14.91 10.43 -9.55
CA GLY A 392 14.96 11.83 -10.01
C GLY A 392 15.41 12.79 -8.91
N LYS A 393 14.86 12.62 -7.70
CA LYS A 393 15.22 13.43 -6.53
C LYS A 393 15.39 12.54 -5.31
N ALA A 394 16.30 12.94 -4.43
CA ALA A 394 16.54 12.31 -3.14
C ALA A 394 16.78 13.40 -2.08
N LEU A 395 16.30 13.16 -0.85
CA LEU A 395 16.60 13.98 0.32
C LEU A 395 16.86 13.05 1.50
N ALA A 396 18.03 13.17 2.14
CA ALA A 396 18.39 12.36 3.29
C ALA A 396 18.23 13.17 4.58
N THR A 397 17.35 12.71 5.47
CA THR A 397 17.09 13.33 6.78
C THR A 397 17.45 12.36 7.88
N GLN A 398 18.21 12.82 8.89
CA GLN A 398 18.48 11.99 10.07
C GLN A 398 17.34 12.18 11.07
N LEU A 399 16.68 11.08 11.42
CA LEU A 399 15.59 11.01 12.38
C LEU A 399 15.96 10.08 13.53
N VAL A 400 15.14 10.05 14.58
CA VAL A 400 15.36 9.22 15.77
C VAL A 400 14.08 8.46 16.10
N ASP A 401 14.22 7.14 16.32
CA ASP A 401 13.17 6.27 16.83
C ASP A 401 13.50 5.88 18.27
N GLY A 402 12.88 6.57 19.23
CA GLY A 402 13.24 6.46 20.64
C GLY A 402 14.64 7.01 20.90
N ILE A 403 15.62 6.13 21.06
CA ILE A 403 17.05 6.49 21.20
C ILE A 403 17.89 6.09 19.98
N THR A 404 17.26 5.44 18.98
CA THR A 404 17.96 4.85 17.85
C THR A 404 17.92 5.81 16.65
N PRO A 405 19.04 6.40 16.24
CA PRO A 405 19.07 7.25 15.04
C PRO A 405 18.95 6.39 13.77
N PHE A 406 18.26 6.91 12.76
CA PHE A 406 18.16 6.30 11.45
C PHE A 406 18.14 7.36 10.35
N ILE A 407 18.51 6.97 9.13
CA ILE A 407 18.42 7.82 7.95
C ILE A 407 17.08 7.57 7.27
N TRP A 408 16.32 8.64 7.07
CA TRP A 408 15.12 8.68 6.24
C TRP A 408 15.48 9.25 4.88
N LEU A 409 15.36 8.42 3.84
CA LEU A 409 15.64 8.81 2.46
C LEU A 409 14.33 8.99 1.70
N THR A 410 13.94 10.25 1.49
CA THR A 410 12.80 10.61 0.66
C THR A 410 13.20 10.56 -0.81
N LEU A 411 12.43 9.87 -1.64
CA LEU A 411 12.69 9.71 -3.06
C LEU A 411 11.53 10.16 -3.94
N ALA A 412 11.86 10.75 -5.09
CA ALA A 412 10.99 10.80 -6.25
C ALA A 412 11.67 10.04 -7.40
N THR A 413 10.86 9.35 -8.21
CA THR A 413 11.33 8.75 -9.46
C THR A 413 11.80 9.83 -10.43
N SER A 414 12.46 9.45 -11.51
CA SER A 414 12.85 10.34 -12.62
C SER A 414 11.66 11.08 -13.24
N GLU A 415 10.48 10.47 -13.21
CA GLU A 415 9.21 11.05 -13.67
C GLU A 415 8.54 11.94 -12.59
N MET A 416 9.23 12.22 -11.48
CA MET A 416 8.71 12.96 -10.33
C MET A 416 7.48 12.32 -9.69
N GLN A 417 7.42 10.99 -9.67
CA GLN A 417 6.36 10.21 -8.99
C GLN A 417 6.89 9.56 -7.72
N THR A 418 5.99 9.15 -6.84
CA THR A 418 6.35 8.37 -5.65
C THR A 418 6.76 6.95 -6.07
N PRO A 419 7.90 6.41 -5.61
CA PRO A 419 8.28 5.03 -5.92
C PRO A 419 7.22 4.04 -5.39
N THR A 420 6.94 3.00 -6.17
CA THR A 420 6.07 1.90 -5.75
C THR A 420 6.66 1.20 -4.51
N PRO A 421 5.93 1.15 -3.37
CA PRO A 421 6.40 0.49 -2.16
C PRO A 421 6.75 -0.98 -2.41
N GLY A 422 7.94 -1.40 -1.97
CA GLY A 422 8.43 -2.77 -2.17
C GLY A 422 8.78 -3.13 -3.62
N GLY A 423 8.76 -2.15 -4.53
CA GLY A 423 9.20 -2.33 -5.91
C GLY A 423 10.71 -2.53 -6.05
N ASP A 424 11.16 -2.86 -7.27
CA ASP A 424 12.57 -3.11 -7.57
C ASP A 424 13.45 -1.88 -7.30
N LEU A 425 12.95 -0.67 -7.58
CA LEU A 425 13.70 0.57 -7.35
C LEU A 425 14.08 0.71 -5.86
N GLU A 426 13.09 0.61 -4.97
CA GLU A 426 13.30 0.73 -3.53
C GLU A 426 14.17 -0.41 -3.00
N THR A 427 13.87 -1.65 -3.39
CA THR A 427 14.54 -2.85 -2.88
C THR A 427 16.01 -2.91 -3.31
N ASP A 428 16.31 -2.61 -4.57
CA ASP A 428 17.68 -2.67 -5.08
C ASP A 428 18.52 -1.48 -4.61
N LEU A 429 17.90 -0.30 -4.47
CA LEU A 429 18.58 0.86 -3.90
C LEU A 429 18.89 0.63 -2.41
N ALA A 430 17.95 0.07 -1.64
CA ALA A 430 18.18 -0.29 -0.25
C ALA A 430 19.35 -1.27 -0.11
N ARG A 431 19.43 -2.28 -0.98
CA ARG A 431 20.54 -3.25 -0.99
C ARG A 431 21.86 -2.60 -1.38
N ALA A 432 21.87 -1.79 -2.45
CA ALA A 432 23.07 -1.10 -2.90
C ALA A 432 23.60 -0.09 -1.86
N LEU A 433 22.70 0.60 -1.15
CA LEU A 433 23.06 1.48 -0.05
C LEU A 433 23.58 0.70 1.15
N ALA A 434 22.99 -0.45 1.48
CA ALA A 434 23.47 -1.30 2.57
C ALA A 434 24.90 -1.81 2.32
N ASP A 435 25.24 -2.12 1.07
CA ASP A 435 26.59 -2.55 0.69
C ASP A 435 27.61 -1.39 0.70
N ALA A 436 27.16 -0.16 0.43
CA ALA A 436 28.01 1.04 0.36
C ALA A 436 28.12 1.82 1.68
N ALA A 437 27.19 1.62 2.61
CA ALA A 437 27.12 2.30 3.90
C ALA A 437 27.88 1.54 5.00
N PRO A 438 28.27 2.23 6.09
CA PRO A 438 28.80 1.57 7.28
C PRO A 438 27.84 0.51 7.85
N PRO A 439 28.34 -0.65 8.31
CA PRO A 439 27.51 -1.66 8.96
C PRO A 439 26.74 -1.09 10.16
N GLY A 440 25.49 -1.52 10.32
CA GLY A 440 24.64 -1.14 11.45
C GLY A 440 23.88 0.18 11.30
N GLN A 441 24.07 0.91 10.18
CA GLN A 441 23.25 2.08 9.88
C GLN A 441 21.82 1.65 9.50
N ILE A 442 20.82 2.17 10.21
CA ILE A 442 19.42 1.93 9.88
C ILE A 442 18.99 2.95 8.82
N LEU A 443 18.50 2.45 7.70
CA LEU A 443 17.99 3.22 6.56
C LEU A 443 16.51 2.88 6.35
N ARG A 444 15.69 3.91 6.13
CA ARG A 444 14.30 3.78 5.67
C ARG A 444 14.13 4.61 4.41
N ILE A 445 13.68 3.98 3.33
CA ILE A 445 13.36 4.64 2.07
C ILE A 445 11.86 4.91 2.04
N ALA A 446 11.46 6.07 1.55
CA ALA A 446 10.05 6.41 1.41
C ALA A 446 9.83 7.36 0.22
N GLY A 447 8.58 7.40 -0.24
CA GLY A 447 8.10 8.41 -1.17
C GLY A 447 7.97 9.79 -0.54
N PHE A 448 7.40 10.71 -1.31
CA PHE A 448 7.12 12.08 -0.90
C PHE A 448 5.62 12.39 -1.00
N ALA A 449 5.21 13.51 -0.42
CA ALA A 449 3.86 14.05 -0.59
C ALA A 449 3.86 15.08 -1.75
N PRO A 450 3.29 14.77 -2.92
CA PRO A 450 3.14 15.75 -3.99
C PRO A 450 2.16 16.84 -3.57
N GLU A 451 2.56 18.09 -3.75
CA GLU A 451 1.77 19.23 -3.29
C GLU A 451 1.65 20.30 -4.40
N PRO A 452 0.68 20.13 -5.33
CA PRO A 452 0.43 21.12 -6.36
C PRO A 452 -0.09 22.42 -5.73
N VAL A 453 0.51 23.54 -6.12
CA VAL A 453 0.16 24.86 -5.63
C VAL A 453 -0.79 25.54 -6.61
N THR A 454 -1.85 26.14 -6.07
CA THR A 454 -2.78 27.00 -6.82
C THR A 454 -2.28 28.43 -6.81
N LEU A 455 -2.06 29.00 -7.99
CA LEU A 455 -1.63 30.40 -8.17
C LEU A 455 -2.70 31.17 -8.95
N VAL A 456 -3.21 32.25 -8.35
CA VAL A 456 -4.01 33.27 -9.03
C VAL A 456 -3.24 34.58 -8.96
N ALA A 457 -2.89 35.14 -10.12
CA ALA A 457 -2.19 36.42 -10.20
C ALA A 457 -2.95 37.42 -11.09
N ALA A 458 -3.16 38.63 -10.58
CA ALA A 458 -3.65 39.74 -11.37
C ALA A 458 -2.50 40.38 -12.13
N LEU A 459 -2.67 40.52 -13.44
CA LEU A 459 -1.63 41.02 -14.34
C LEU A 459 -2.08 42.31 -15.02
N ARG A 460 -1.16 43.28 -15.09
CA ARG A 460 -1.24 44.43 -16.00
C ARG A 460 -0.26 44.21 -17.14
N ILE A 461 -0.80 43.97 -18.33
CA ILE A 461 -0.03 43.66 -19.55
C ILE A 461 -0.07 44.87 -20.48
N ASP A 462 1.03 45.19 -21.16
CA ASP A 462 1.06 46.18 -22.24
C ASP A 462 0.38 45.62 -23.50
N THR A 463 -0.95 45.74 -23.53
CA THR A 463 -1.79 45.26 -24.62
C THR A 463 -1.66 46.07 -25.91
N ARG A 464 -0.92 47.19 -25.91
CA ARG A 464 -0.63 47.96 -27.13
C ARG A 464 0.40 47.25 -28.00
N THR A 465 1.35 46.56 -27.36
CA THR A 465 2.46 45.89 -28.02
C THR A 465 2.26 44.38 -28.10
N TRP A 466 1.60 43.79 -27.10
CA TRP A 466 1.49 42.33 -26.95
C TRP A 466 0.04 41.85 -26.90
N ARG A 467 -0.22 40.64 -27.42
CA ARG A 467 -1.51 39.96 -27.23
C ARG A 467 -1.52 39.27 -25.87
N ARG A 468 -2.59 39.48 -25.09
CA ARG A 468 -2.74 38.91 -23.74
C ARG A 468 -2.62 37.39 -23.72
N SER A 469 -3.27 36.70 -24.65
CA SER A 469 -3.23 35.23 -24.76
C SER A 469 -1.80 34.69 -24.84
N ASP A 470 -0.96 35.37 -25.63
CA ASP A 470 0.39 34.91 -25.95
C ASP A 470 1.30 35.11 -24.74
N ILE A 471 1.16 36.25 -24.03
CA ILE A 471 1.87 36.50 -22.77
C ILE A 471 1.42 35.53 -21.67
N GLU A 472 0.12 35.29 -21.52
CA GLU A 472 -0.36 34.33 -20.53
C GLU A 472 0.13 32.91 -20.83
N GLN A 473 0.15 32.48 -22.09
CA GLN A 473 0.69 31.18 -22.46
C GLN A 473 2.19 31.09 -22.17
N ALA A 474 2.96 32.10 -22.58
CA ALA A 474 4.39 32.17 -22.30
C ALA A 474 4.68 32.19 -20.80
N LEU A 475 3.90 32.93 -20.01
CA LEU A 475 4.05 33.02 -18.57
C LEU A 475 3.69 31.71 -17.87
N ARG A 476 2.62 31.01 -18.27
CA ARG A 476 2.30 29.66 -17.75
C ARG A 476 3.47 28.71 -17.98
N ALA A 477 4.02 28.69 -19.19
CA ALA A 477 5.16 27.85 -19.52
C ALA A 477 6.41 28.22 -18.71
N HIS A 478 6.72 29.52 -18.56
CA HIS A 478 7.85 30.01 -17.78
C HIS A 478 7.76 29.62 -16.29
N LEU A 479 6.60 29.85 -15.67
CA LEU A 479 6.37 29.52 -14.26
C LEU A 479 6.37 28.00 -14.03
N ALA A 480 5.75 27.22 -14.92
CA ALA A 480 5.78 25.76 -14.84
C ALA A 480 7.20 25.20 -15.04
N ALA A 481 8.02 25.82 -15.90
CA ALA A 481 9.42 25.43 -16.05
C ALA A 481 10.27 25.78 -14.82
N ARG A 482 10.01 26.94 -14.18
CA ARG A 482 10.82 27.44 -13.07
C ARG A 482 10.45 26.86 -11.70
N PHE A 483 9.16 26.58 -11.49
CA PHE A 483 8.58 26.12 -10.23
C PHE A 483 7.82 24.80 -10.36
N GLY A 484 7.99 24.07 -11.48
CA GLY A 484 7.44 22.73 -11.64
C GLY A 484 8.17 21.68 -10.79
N ALA A 485 7.61 20.48 -10.71
CA ALA A 485 8.08 19.40 -9.84
C ALA A 485 9.56 19.05 -10.08
N SER A 486 10.02 19.06 -11.33
CA SER A 486 11.43 18.78 -11.66
C SER A 486 12.40 19.88 -11.21
N ALA A 487 11.93 21.13 -11.16
CA ALA A 487 12.75 22.30 -10.82
C ALA A 487 12.80 22.59 -9.31
N MET A 488 11.72 22.30 -8.59
CA MET A 488 11.60 22.49 -7.14
C MET A 488 12.27 21.34 -6.37
N ASP A 489 12.93 21.62 -5.26
CA ASP A 489 13.52 20.60 -4.40
C ASP A 489 12.64 20.24 -3.19
N PHE A 490 12.85 19.05 -2.63
CA PHE A 490 12.17 18.66 -1.39
C PHE A 490 12.49 19.63 -0.26
N GLY A 491 11.46 20.00 0.52
CA GLY A 491 11.64 20.95 1.61
C GLY A 491 11.97 22.38 1.16
N GLN A 492 11.89 22.69 -0.14
CA GLN A 492 12.06 24.05 -0.65
C GLN A 492 10.75 24.85 -0.52
N PRO A 493 10.71 25.93 0.27
CA PRO A 493 9.51 26.76 0.37
C PRO A 493 9.25 27.50 -0.95
N LEU A 494 7.97 27.70 -1.26
CA LEU A 494 7.56 28.48 -2.42
C LEU A 494 7.26 29.92 -2.00
N ARG A 495 8.14 30.84 -2.42
CA ARG A 495 8.08 32.25 -2.01
C ARG A 495 7.30 33.10 -3.00
N ALA A 496 6.35 33.89 -2.52
CA ALA A 496 5.57 34.81 -3.36
C ALA A 496 6.47 35.83 -4.08
N SER A 497 7.52 36.31 -3.41
CA SER A 497 8.51 37.21 -4.00
C SER A 497 9.27 36.59 -5.18
N ALA A 498 9.60 35.30 -5.10
CA ALA A 498 10.28 34.58 -6.18
C ALA A 498 9.36 34.40 -7.39
N ILE A 499 8.07 34.12 -7.15
CA ILE A 499 7.06 34.04 -8.21
C ILE A 499 6.90 35.39 -8.90
N LEU A 500 6.74 36.49 -8.13
CA LEU A 500 6.62 37.84 -8.69
C LEU A 500 7.85 38.24 -9.52
N ALA A 501 9.06 37.91 -9.04
CA ALA A 501 10.29 38.15 -9.80
C ALA A 501 10.29 37.39 -11.12
N ALA A 502 9.93 36.10 -11.11
CA ALA A 502 9.84 35.28 -12.33
C ALA A 502 8.74 35.78 -13.28
N ILE A 503 7.62 36.31 -12.77
CA ILE A 503 6.60 36.95 -13.61
C ILE A 503 7.22 38.15 -14.35
N HIS A 504 7.99 38.98 -13.65
CA HIS A 504 8.60 40.18 -14.24
C HIS A 504 9.76 39.89 -15.21
N GLU A 505 10.24 38.65 -15.33
CA GLU A 505 11.20 38.24 -16.36
C GLU A 505 10.54 38.13 -17.75
N VAL A 506 9.22 37.97 -17.83
CA VAL A 506 8.49 37.84 -19.10
C VAL A 506 8.21 39.23 -19.69
N PRO A 507 8.69 39.54 -20.91
CA PRO A 507 8.44 40.82 -21.56
C PRO A 507 6.94 41.10 -21.72
N GLY A 508 6.53 42.37 -21.57
CA GLY A 508 5.15 42.81 -21.76
C GLY A 508 4.33 42.92 -20.46
N ILE A 509 4.88 42.53 -19.30
CA ILE A 509 4.20 42.66 -18.00
C ILE A 509 4.63 43.96 -17.31
N ALA A 510 3.66 44.87 -17.14
CA ALA A 510 3.89 46.18 -16.52
C ALA A 510 3.70 46.17 -14.99
N ALA A 511 2.88 45.26 -14.46
CA ALA A 511 2.70 45.04 -13.02
C ALA A 511 2.06 43.66 -12.78
N ALA A 512 2.33 43.06 -11.62
CA ALA A 512 1.71 41.82 -11.18
C ALA A 512 1.41 41.86 -9.68
N ARG A 513 0.31 41.22 -9.28
CA ARG A 513 -0.07 41.01 -7.88
C ARG A 513 -0.57 39.58 -7.71
N ILE A 514 -0.06 38.87 -6.72
CA ILE A 514 -0.58 37.55 -6.34
C ILE A 514 -1.86 37.75 -5.53
N GLU A 515 -2.96 37.18 -6.00
CA GLU A 515 -4.27 37.21 -5.33
C GLU A 515 -4.50 35.95 -4.50
N THR A 516 -3.98 34.82 -4.97
CA THR A 516 -4.07 33.54 -4.27
C THR A 516 -2.79 32.75 -4.50
N LEU A 517 -2.24 32.24 -3.40
CA LEU A 517 -1.15 31.27 -3.40
C LEU A 517 -1.49 30.24 -2.33
N ASP A 518 -2.01 29.09 -2.74
CA ASP A 518 -2.63 28.15 -1.81
C ASP A 518 -2.21 26.70 -2.07
N SER A 519 -2.15 25.93 -0.99
CA SER A 519 -1.83 24.50 -0.93
C SER A 519 -2.24 23.93 0.44
N PRO A 520 -2.33 22.60 0.61
CA PRO A 520 -2.59 22.00 1.93
C PRO A 520 -1.65 22.44 3.07
N SER A 521 -0.42 22.86 2.76
CA SER A 521 0.57 23.37 3.73
C SER A 521 0.59 24.90 3.84
N ALA A 522 -0.29 25.61 3.14
CA ALA A 522 -0.40 27.06 3.25
C ALA A 522 -0.83 27.45 4.67
N VAL A 523 -0.19 28.48 5.22
CA VAL A 523 -0.51 29.02 6.54
C VAL A 523 -1.28 30.32 6.36
N PRO A 524 -2.49 30.46 6.90
CA PRO A 524 -3.27 31.70 6.78
C PRO A 524 -2.47 32.92 7.25
N GLY A 525 -2.39 33.94 6.41
CA GLY A 525 -1.66 35.17 6.69
C GLY A 525 -0.16 35.15 6.36
N LEU A 526 0.40 34.01 5.93
CA LEU A 526 1.74 33.96 5.36
C LEU A 526 1.68 34.16 3.84
N ALA A 527 2.56 35.01 3.31
CA ALA A 527 2.66 35.21 1.86
C ALA A 527 3.37 34.06 1.15
N ASP A 528 4.22 33.31 1.87
CA ASP A 528 4.98 32.19 1.33
C ASP A 528 4.33 30.85 1.75
N ILE A 529 4.50 29.81 0.95
CA ILE A 529 4.10 28.45 1.33
C ILE A 529 5.32 27.74 1.95
N PRO A 530 5.27 27.37 3.24
CA PRO A 530 6.34 26.59 3.84
C PRO A 530 6.34 25.17 3.28
N ALA A 531 7.53 24.64 3.00
CA ALA A 531 7.68 23.24 2.64
C ALA A 531 7.90 22.39 3.88
N ARG A 532 7.48 21.13 3.79
CA ARG A 532 7.56 20.17 4.88
C ARG A 532 8.81 19.31 4.72
N LEU A 533 9.65 19.29 5.74
CA LEU A 533 10.73 18.31 5.86
C LEU A 533 10.24 17.04 6.58
N PRO A 534 10.88 15.88 6.33
CA PRO A 534 10.58 14.67 7.07
C PRO A 534 10.75 14.90 8.57
N HIS A 535 9.74 14.55 9.34
CA HIS A 535 9.79 14.62 10.80
C HIS A 535 8.86 13.57 11.39
N ARG A 536 9.10 13.22 12.65
CA ARG A 536 8.22 12.31 13.37
C ARG A 536 7.01 13.07 13.91
N ASP A 537 5.82 12.55 13.66
CA ASP A 537 4.59 13.05 14.29
C ASP A 537 4.57 12.57 15.76
N PRO A 538 4.62 13.47 16.75
CA PRO A 538 4.60 13.09 18.15
C PRO A 538 3.27 12.46 18.60
N ALA A 539 2.17 12.71 17.89
CA ALA A 539 0.85 12.16 18.25
C ALA A 539 0.63 10.76 17.66
N ARG A 540 1.13 10.49 16.45
CA ARG A 540 0.94 9.22 15.73
C ARG A 540 2.13 8.27 15.83
N GLY A 541 3.31 8.78 16.16
CA GLY A 541 4.56 8.01 16.19
C GLY A 541 5.15 7.68 14.81
N GLU A 542 4.42 7.98 13.74
CA GLU A 542 4.80 7.79 12.34
C GLU A 542 5.70 8.92 11.83
N VAL A 543 6.40 8.67 10.72
CA VAL A 543 7.20 9.70 10.04
C VAL A 543 6.34 10.35 8.97
N VAL A 544 6.17 11.67 9.07
CA VAL A 544 5.58 12.48 8.01
C VAL A 544 6.61 12.67 6.92
N THR A 545 6.25 12.37 5.66
CA THR A 545 7.14 12.49 4.50
C THR A 545 7.43 13.96 4.14
N ALA A 546 8.48 14.18 3.35
CA ALA A 546 8.74 15.52 2.82
C ALA A 546 7.64 15.89 1.81
N SER A 547 7.27 17.17 1.74
CA SER A 547 6.46 17.68 0.63
C SER A 547 7.32 18.19 -0.52
N LEU A 548 6.76 18.07 -1.73
CA LEU A 548 7.28 18.71 -2.93
C LEU A 548 6.23 19.71 -3.42
N LEU A 549 6.49 20.99 -3.18
CA LEU A 549 5.67 22.09 -3.68
C LEU A 549 5.99 22.33 -5.16
N PHE A 550 4.97 22.43 -6.01
CA PHE A 550 5.18 22.74 -7.42
C PHE A 550 3.98 23.41 -8.08
N LEU A 551 4.23 24.15 -9.17
CA LEU A 551 3.20 24.69 -10.05
C LEU A 551 3.01 23.79 -11.29
N THR A 552 1.77 23.71 -11.75
CA THR A 552 1.40 23.07 -13.03
C THR A 552 0.66 24.09 -13.90
N PRO A 553 0.70 23.99 -15.23
CA PRO A 553 -0.05 24.90 -16.10
C PRO A 553 -1.54 25.00 -15.74
N GLU A 554 -2.13 23.91 -15.26
CA GLU A 554 -3.55 23.79 -14.91
C GLU A 554 -3.90 24.52 -13.60
N THR A 555 -2.93 24.67 -12.69
CA THR A 555 -3.11 25.34 -11.40
C THR A 555 -2.78 26.83 -11.43
N ILE A 556 -2.33 27.36 -12.58
CA ILE A 556 -1.98 28.76 -12.77
C ILE A 556 -3.13 29.50 -13.49
N ARG A 557 -3.68 30.51 -12.83
CA ARG A 557 -4.75 31.36 -13.36
C ARG A 557 -4.34 32.84 -13.32
N PHE A 558 -4.81 33.58 -14.31
CA PHE A 558 -4.56 35.01 -14.40
C PHE A 558 -5.85 35.80 -14.46
N THR A 559 -5.87 36.92 -13.76
CA THR A 559 -6.94 37.92 -13.77
C THR A 559 -6.41 39.24 -14.32
N GLU A 560 -7.30 40.16 -14.67
CA GLU A 560 -6.91 41.51 -15.07
C GLU A 560 -6.77 42.39 -13.83
N MET A 561 -5.66 43.11 -13.73
CA MET A 561 -5.42 44.02 -12.62
C MET A 561 -6.15 45.34 -12.89
N ALA A 562 -7.14 45.67 -12.05
CA ALA A 562 -7.86 46.95 -12.14
C ALA A 562 -6.89 48.13 -11.95
N SER A 563 -7.15 49.21 -12.70
CA SER A 563 -6.33 50.43 -12.81
C SER A 563 -6.12 51.17 -11.50
#